data_AF-A0A382RT47-F1
#
_entry.id   AF-A0A382RT47-F1
#
_cell.length_a   1.000
_cell.length_b   1.000
_cell.length_c   1.000
_cell.angle_alpha   90.00
_cell.angle_beta   90.00
_cell.angle_gamma   90.00
#
_symmetry.space_group_name_H-M   'P 1'
#
loop_
_entity.id
_entity.type
_entity.pdbx_description
1 polymer ?
#
loop_
_entity_poly.entity_id
_entity_poly.type
_entity_poly.pdbx_seq_one_letter_code
_entity_poly.pdbx_strand_id
1 'polypeptide(L)'
;MPDNRMRIAYVHDSPLHESLATDYRDPARLFSLGFTDVVISDQMSGCLYSITPELIERIDSAIDAGLNVWLMDDLFTLPTDSDAGCPGLEESWELTAQAIREVIESVPQIRGLVFRYGETFESSNSALKRVDLVRCECIHCSSIDGLTRRRKVIELLESVVCREMGKRCILRLWDLSEDGVHANRMLQAKVLTKWAGDPRFFVSVKHTLTDYWRHQPWNPSIPEEGPARLIEFQCEREYEFIGMVPNWMGPEWSQGPIECGERGWTGLANVRPLDWAGSWIIPLGGGW
;
A
#
# COMPACT_ATOMS: atom_id res chain seq x y z
N MET A 1 -8.39 -27.05 3.04
CA MET A 1 -8.65 -26.07 4.12
C MET A 1 -9.24 -24.82 3.48
N PRO A 2 -10.17 -24.10 4.12
CA PRO A 2 -10.59 -22.81 3.61
C PRO A 2 -9.35 -21.91 3.45
N ASP A 3 -9.34 -21.17 2.36
CA ASP A 3 -8.28 -20.22 2.05
C ASP A 3 -8.35 -19.05 3.04
N ASN A 4 -7.34 -18.92 3.91
CA ASN A 4 -7.26 -17.88 4.93
C ASN A 4 -6.57 -16.60 4.44
N ARG A 5 -6.30 -16.48 3.13
CA ARG A 5 -5.64 -15.32 2.54
C ARG A 5 -6.54 -14.09 2.59
N MET A 6 -5.91 -12.94 2.81
CA MET A 6 -6.59 -11.64 2.78
C MET A 6 -7.04 -11.32 1.36
N ARG A 7 -8.27 -10.83 1.22
CA ARG A 7 -8.80 -10.21 0.01
C ARG A 7 -9.17 -8.80 0.41
N ILE A 8 -8.25 -7.87 0.16
CA ILE A 8 -8.35 -6.48 0.58
C ILE A 8 -8.94 -5.67 -0.57
N ALA A 9 -10.08 -5.03 -0.32
CA ALA A 9 -10.63 -4.02 -1.20
C ALA A 9 -9.99 -2.66 -0.91
N TYR A 10 -9.51 -1.98 -1.94
CA TYR A 10 -9.10 -0.58 -1.87
C TYR A 10 -9.89 0.21 -2.91
N VAL A 11 -10.78 1.07 -2.44
CA VAL A 11 -11.68 1.87 -3.26
C VAL A 11 -11.26 3.31 -3.08
N HIS A 12 -10.64 3.90 -4.10
CA HIS A 12 -10.23 5.30 -4.08
C HIS A 12 -10.80 6.03 -5.30
N ASP A 13 -10.80 7.35 -5.24
CA ASP A 13 -11.15 8.20 -6.37
C ASP A 13 -9.90 8.83 -6.98
N SER A 14 -10.05 9.36 -8.19
CA SER A 14 -9.12 10.33 -8.74
C SER A 14 -9.21 11.63 -7.92
N PRO A 15 -8.08 12.24 -7.53
CA PRO A 15 -8.09 13.53 -6.84
C PRO A 15 -8.49 14.69 -7.74
N LEU A 16 -8.53 14.48 -9.06
CA LEU A 16 -8.85 15.51 -10.04
C LEU A 16 -10.33 15.54 -10.41
N HIS A 17 -11.11 14.55 -9.97
CA HIS A 17 -12.49 14.35 -10.41
C HIS A 17 -13.42 14.05 -9.23
N GLU A 18 -14.72 14.27 -9.44
CA GLU A 18 -15.74 13.88 -8.47
C GLU A 18 -15.77 12.37 -8.28
N SER A 19 -16.08 11.92 -7.07
CA SER A 19 -16.19 10.50 -6.74
C SER A 19 -17.19 9.79 -7.65
N LEU A 20 -16.78 8.65 -8.19
CA LEU A 20 -17.65 7.84 -9.03
C LEU A 20 -18.73 7.16 -8.18
N ALA A 21 -19.98 7.23 -8.64
CA ALA A 21 -21.07 6.47 -8.02
C ALA A 21 -20.82 4.96 -8.22
N THR A 22 -20.74 4.21 -7.12
CA THR A 22 -20.36 2.79 -7.14
C THR A 22 -20.93 2.03 -5.95
N ASP A 23 -21.23 0.75 -6.13
CA ASP A 23 -21.63 -0.17 -5.06
C ASP A 23 -20.43 -0.73 -4.28
N TYR A 24 -19.20 -0.59 -4.79
CA TYR A 24 -17.99 -1.03 -4.09
C TYR A 24 -17.66 -0.20 -2.83
N ARG A 25 -18.34 0.93 -2.62
CA ARG A 25 -18.24 1.72 -1.38
C ARG A 25 -19.08 1.16 -0.24
N ASP A 26 -20.03 0.27 -0.52
CA ASP A 26 -20.86 -0.39 0.49
C ASP A 26 -20.10 -1.58 1.10
N PRO A 27 -19.78 -1.55 2.41
CA PRO A 27 -19.09 -2.65 3.06
C PRO A 27 -19.85 -3.98 3.00
N ALA A 28 -21.19 -3.96 3.07
CA ALA A 28 -22.00 -5.17 2.98
C ALA A 28 -21.91 -5.79 1.58
N ARG A 29 -21.84 -4.93 0.55
CA ARG A 29 -21.59 -5.37 -0.83
C ARG A 29 -20.21 -6.02 -0.96
N LEU A 30 -19.15 -5.38 -0.48
CA LEU A 30 -17.79 -5.94 -0.50
C LEU A 30 -17.74 -7.30 0.22
N PHE A 31 -18.33 -7.40 1.40
CA PHE A 31 -18.42 -8.66 2.13
C PHE A 31 -19.15 -9.75 1.34
N SER A 32 -20.27 -9.41 0.69
CA SER A 32 -21.04 -10.35 -0.16
C SER A 32 -20.25 -10.85 -1.38
N LEU A 33 -19.31 -10.05 -1.88
CA LEU A 33 -18.39 -10.41 -2.96
C LEU A 33 -17.19 -11.25 -2.47
N GLY A 34 -17.10 -11.48 -1.16
CA GLY A 34 -16.08 -12.30 -0.52
C GLY A 34 -14.82 -11.54 -0.15
N PHE A 35 -14.83 -10.20 -0.13
CA PHE A 35 -13.74 -9.46 0.50
C PHE A 35 -13.68 -9.77 1.99
N THR A 36 -12.47 -9.85 2.53
CA THR A 36 -12.24 -10.11 3.96
C THR A 36 -11.80 -8.85 4.71
N ASP A 37 -11.30 -7.87 3.94
CA ASP A 37 -10.65 -6.68 4.44
C ASP A 37 -10.97 -5.49 3.51
N VAL A 38 -10.93 -4.27 4.06
CA VAL A 38 -11.11 -3.02 3.30
C VAL A 38 -10.18 -1.92 3.82
N VAL A 39 -9.72 -1.07 2.92
CA VAL A 39 -8.92 0.13 3.22
C VAL A 39 -9.84 1.35 3.14
N ILE A 40 -9.92 2.14 4.22
CA ILE A 40 -10.92 3.21 4.36
C ILE A 40 -10.33 4.62 4.20
N SER A 41 -9.11 4.86 4.66
CA SER A 41 -8.36 6.06 4.29
C SER A 41 -7.49 5.78 3.08
N ASP A 42 -7.40 6.74 2.17
CA ASP A 42 -6.64 6.59 0.94
C ASP A 42 -5.42 7.50 0.90
N GLN A 43 -4.73 7.48 -0.23
CA GLN A 43 -3.53 8.27 -0.47
C GLN A 43 -3.77 9.79 -0.51
N MET A 44 -5.03 10.23 -0.60
CA MET A 44 -5.39 11.65 -0.58
C MET A 44 -5.77 12.07 0.83
N SER A 45 -6.65 11.31 1.50
CA SER A 45 -7.11 11.66 2.84
C SER A 45 -6.06 11.40 3.92
N GLY A 46 -5.31 10.29 3.83
CA GLY A 46 -4.45 9.81 4.90
C GLY A 46 -5.22 9.49 6.19
N CYS A 47 -4.52 9.02 7.22
CA CYS A 47 -5.06 8.79 8.57
C CYS A 47 -4.24 9.47 9.68
N LEU A 48 -2.94 9.70 9.47
CA LEU A 48 -2.07 10.42 10.39
C LEU A 48 -2.59 11.85 10.56
N TYR A 49 -2.72 12.29 11.82
CA TYR A 49 -3.31 13.58 12.22
C TYR A 49 -4.75 13.82 11.73
N SER A 50 -5.43 12.79 11.22
CA SER A 50 -6.68 12.94 10.46
C SER A 50 -7.76 11.95 10.91
N ILE A 51 -7.78 11.59 12.20
CA ILE A 51 -8.86 10.80 12.78
C ILE A 51 -10.04 11.71 13.12
N THR A 52 -11.12 11.57 12.36
CA THR A 52 -12.36 12.34 12.54
C THR A 52 -13.53 11.44 12.94
N PRO A 53 -14.61 11.98 13.52
CA PRO A 53 -15.82 11.21 13.79
C PRO A 53 -16.39 10.49 12.57
N GLU A 54 -16.34 11.13 11.39
CA GLU A 54 -16.82 10.55 10.13
C GLU A 54 -15.95 9.36 9.68
N LEU A 55 -14.63 9.44 9.89
CA LEU A 55 -13.75 8.30 9.63
C LEU A 55 -14.05 7.13 10.58
N ILE A 56 -14.29 7.42 11.87
CA ILE A 56 -14.66 6.41 12.87
C ILE A 56 -15.98 5.73 12.49
N GLU A 57 -16.99 6.50 12.08
CA GLU A 57 -18.27 5.93 11.62
C GLU A 57 -18.09 5.00 10.41
N ARG A 58 -17.23 5.37 9.45
CA ARG A 58 -16.91 4.50 8.30
C ARG A 58 -16.18 3.21 8.73
N ILE A 59 -15.27 3.31 9.70
CA ILE A 59 -14.57 2.15 10.28
C ILE A 59 -15.58 1.19 10.92
N ASP A 60 -16.44 1.71 11.79
CA ASP A 60 -17.41 0.91 12.53
C ASP A 60 -18.44 0.27 11.58
N SER A 61 -18.92 1.01 10.58
CA SER A 61 -19.83 0.48 9.54
C SER A 61 -19.21 -0.68 8.76
N ALA A 62 -17.92 -0.62 8.43
CA ALA A 62 -17.24 -1.71 7.74
C ALA A 62 -17.02 -2.94 8.63
N ILE A 63 -16.72 -2.73 9.91
CA ILE A 63 -16.59 -3.80 10.90
C ILE A 63 -17.94 -4.50 11.12
N ASP A 64 -19.02 -3.73 11.26
CA ASP A 64 -20.38 -4.25 11.42
C ASP A 64 -20.84 -5.09 10.22
N ALA A 65 -20.35 -4.75 9.01
CA ALA A 65 -20.56 -5.56 7.81
C ALA A 65 -19.71 -6.84 7.76
N GLY A 66 -18.78 -7.04 8.70
CA GLY A 66 -17.93 -8.23 8.80
C GLY A 66 -16.56 -8.11 8.13
N LEU A 67 -16.14 -6.90 7.73
CA LEU A 67 -14.83 -6.67 7.13
C LEU A 67 -13.79 -6.31 8.20
N ASN A 68 -12.55 -6.73 7.98
CA ASN A 68 -11.43 -6.17 8.71
C ASN A 68 -11.01 -4.83 8.11
N VAL A 69 -10.72 -3.84 8.95
CA VAL A 69 -10.43 -2.48 8.47
C VAL A 69 -8.95 -2.15 8.54
N TRP A 70 -8.45 -1.53 7.48
CA TRP A 70 -7.12 -0.95 7.37
C TRP A 70 -7.22 0.55 7.11
N LEU A 71 -6.27 1.30 7.66
CA LEU A 71 -6.08 2.72 7.34
C LEU A 71 -4.75 2.90 6.63
N MET A 72 -4.75 3.66 5.53
CA MET A 72 -3.55 4.01 4.77
C MET A 72 -3.11 5.46 5.02
N ASP A 73 -1.80 5.69 4.95
CA ASP A 73 -1.19 7.01 4.79
C ASP A 73 0.14 6.94 4.02
N ASP A 74 0.62 8.10 3.61
CA ASP A 74 1.99 8.31 3.17
C ASP A 74 2.90 8.50 4.40
N LEU A 75 4.08 7.89 4.36
CA LEU A 75 5.13 8.19 5.33
C LEU A 75 5.54 9.66 5.20
N PHE A 76 5.81 10.26 6.36
CA PHE A 76 6.13 11.68 6.51
C PHE A 76 4.97 12.62 6.10
N THR A 77 3.72 12.20 6.32
CA THR A 77 2.64 13.16 6.63
C THR A 77 2.96 13.79 7.98
N LEU A 78 3.24 15.11 8.00
CA LEU A 78 3.80 15.85 9.14
C LEU A 78 3.15 17.23 9.27
N PRO A 79 3.14 17.85 10.47
CA PRO A 79 2.69 19.23 10.64
C PRO A 79 3.53 20.23 9.84
N THR A 80 2.90 21.17 9.15
CA THR A 80 3.57 22.18 8.32
C THR A 80 4.50 23.09 9.13
N ASP A 81 4.19 23.34 10.40
CA ASP A 81 4.94 24.18 11.35
C ASP A 81 6.12 23.47 12.03
N SER A 82 6.30 22.16 11.80
CA SER A 82 7.48 21.41 12.27
C SER A 82 8.68 21.55 11.33
N ASP A 83 9.91 21.39 11.85
CA ASP A 83 11.13 21.32 11.02
C ASP A 83 11.36 19.91 10.42
N ALA A 84 10.50 18.96 10.76
CA ALA A 84 10.52 17.60 10.25
C ALA A 84 10.24 17.49 8.74
N GLY A 85 10.65 16.36 8.16
CA GLY A 85 10.54 16.04 6.73
C GLY A 85 11.86 15.55 6.13
N CYS A 86 12.98 15.78 6.83
CA CYS A 86 14.26 15.21 6.45
C CYS A 86 14.46 13.82 7.07
N PRO A 87 14.76 12.76 6.29
CA PRO A 87 15.03 11.44 6.84
C PRO A 87 16.35 11.36 7.64
N GLY A 88 17.20 12.39 7.54
CA GLY A 88 18.40 12.53 8.37
C GLY A 88 18.16 13.21 9.73
N LEU A 89 16.95 13.76 9.96
CA LEU A 89 16.55 14.32 11.25
C LEU A 89 15.73 13.29 12.02
N GLU A 90 16.11 13.05 13.28
CA GLU A 90 15.41 12.07 14.12
C GLU A 90 13.97 12.50 14.44
N GLU A 91 13.74 13.81 14.56
CA GLU A 91 12.42 14.41 14.74
C GLU A 91 11.39 13.93 13.69
N SER A 92 11.81 13.76 12.42
CA SER A 92 10.92 13.23 11.36
C SER A 92 10.41 11.83 11.67
N TRP A 93 11.27 10.99 12.23
CA TRP A 93 10.93 9.61 12.58
C TRP A 93 10.11 9.56 13.87
N GLU A 94 10.46 10.38 14.86
CA GLU A 94 9.74 10.48 16.14
C GLU A 94 8.32 11.01 15.97
N LEU A 95 8.12 12.09 15.19
CA LEU A 95 6.78 12.63 14.90
C LEU A 95 5.94 11.63 14.10
N THR A 96 6.54 10.93 13.14
CA THR A 96 5.82 9.87 12.40
C THR A 96 5.44 8.72 13.34
N ALA A 97 6.35 8.28 14.20
CA ALA A 97 6.07 7.23 15.19
C ALA A 97 4.95 7.63 16.14
N GLN A 98 4.98 8.88 16.61
CA GLN A 98 3.97 9.42 17.51
C GLN A 98 2.60 9.48 16.84
N ALA A 99 2.51 9.98 15.61
CA ALA A 99 1.27 10.00 14.84
C ALA A 99 0.69 8.60 14.62
N ILE A 100 1.55 7.60 14.36
CA ILE A 100 1.14 6.20 14.24
C ILE A 100 0.50 5.69 15.54
N ARG A 101 1.12 5.97 16.69
CA ARG A 101 0.58 5.58 18.00
C ARG A 101 -0.78 6.22 18.23
N GLU A 102 -0.89 7.52 18.01
CA GLU A 102 -2.13 8.28 18.20
C GLU A 102 -3.27 7.75 17.33
N VAL A 103 -3.00 7.40 16.07
CA VAL A 103 -3.99 6.74 15.20
C VAL A 103 -4.46 5.42 15.80
N ILE A 104 -3.53 4.54 16.18
CA ILE A 104 -3.88 3.21 16.68
C ILE A 104 -4.60 3.29 18.04
N GLU A 105 -4.21 4.21 18.91
CA GLU A 105 -4.87 4.46 20.21
C GLU A 105 -6.28 5.02 20.03
N SER A 106 -6.50 5.84 19.00
CA SER A 106 -7.81 6.44 18.70
C SER A 106 -8.79 5.44 18.09
N VAL A 107 -8.30 4.51 17.27
CA VAL A 107 -9.12 3.49 16.60
C VAL A 107 -8.56 2.08 16.81
N PRO A 108 -8.52 1.58 18.06
CA PRO A 108 -7.90 0.29 18.39
C PRO A 108 -8.61 -0.92 17.79
N GLN A 109 -9.80 -0.75 17.20
CA GLN A 109 -10.56 -1.81 16.53
C GLN A 109 -10.02 -2.13 15.12
N ILE A 110 -9.21 -1.27 14.50
CA ILE A 110 -8.65 -1.55 13.18
C ILE A 110 -7.70 -2.76 13.21
N ARG A 111 -7.61 -3.45 12.07
CA ARG A 111 -6.69 -4.58 11.89
C ARG A 111 -5.24 -4.13 11.80
N GLY A 112 -5.00 -2.99 11.16
CA GLY A 112 -3.65 -2.51 10.92
C GLY A 112 -3.58 -1.26 10.06
N LEU A 113 -2.35 -0.90 9.72
CA LEU A 113 -2.03 0.25 8.90
C LEU A 113 -1.39 -0.17 7.57
N VAL A 114 -1.56 0.68 6.57
CA VAL A 114 -0.91 0.58 5.27
C VAL A 114 -0.08 1.83 5.06
N PHE A 115 1.15 1.66 4.60
CA PHE A 115 2.04 2.79 4.31
C PHE A 115 2.59 2.73 2.90
N ARG A 116 2.82 3.92 2.35
CA ARG A 116 3.56 4.19 1.11
C ARG A 116 4.70 5.18 1.39
N TYR A 117 5.71 5.18 0.55
CA TYR A 117 6.66 6.29 0.39
C TYR A 117 7.00 6.49 -1.09
N GLY A 118 7.64 7.61 -1.46
CA GLY A 118 8.18 7.83 -2.81
C GLY A 118 7.22 8.46 -3.82
N GLU A 119 5.95 8.58 -3.47
CA GLU A 119 4.93 9.36 -4.17
C GLU A 119 4.10 10.08 -3.11
N THR A 120 4.05 11.41 -3.16
CA THR A 120 3.34 12.23 -2.17
C THR A 120 2.40 13.19 -2.85
N PHE A 121 1.15 13.25 -2.36
CA PHE A 121 0.17 14.25 -2.78
C PHE A 121 0.08 15.38 -1.76
N GLU A 122 -0.42 16.53 -2.20
CA GLU A 122 -0.78 17.60 -1.27
C GLU A 122 -1.94 17.15 -0.39
N SER A 123 -1.85 17.46 0.90
CA SER A 123 -2.93 17.25 1.85
C SER A 123 -3.99 18.33 1.66
N SER A 124 -5.27 17.94 1.70
CA SER A 124 -6.38 18.91 1.75
C SER A 124 -6.39 19.73 3.06
N ASN A 125 -5.76 19.19 4.11
CA ASN A 125 -5.49 19.90 5.35
C ASN A 125 -4.19 20.69 5.21
N SER A 126 -4.27 22.02 5.12
CA SER A 126 -3.13 22.94 4.98
C SER A 126 -2.19 22.96 6.19
N ALA A 127 -2.62 22.42 7.33
CA ALA A 127 -1.76 22.25 8.50
C ALA A 127 -0.79 21.06 8.36
N LEU A 128 -0.92 20.26 7.28
CA LEU A 128 -0.06 19.11 7.03
C LEU A 128 0.74 19.29 5.74
N LYS A 129 1.98 18.80 5.76
CA LYS A 129 2.84 18.59 4.61
C LYS A 129 3.14 17.10 4.46
N ARG A 130 3.30 16.64 3.22
CA ARG A 130 3.79 15.29 2.91
C ARG A 130 5.12 15.38 2.21
N VAL A 131 6.10 14.60 2.66
CA VAL A 131 7.47 14.72 2.18
C VAL A 131 7.97 13.40 1.62
N ASP A 132 8.45 13.45 0.37
CA ASP A 132 9.11 12.31 -0.23
C ASP A 132 10.51 12.10 0.37
N LEU A 133 10.61 11.12 1.26
CA LEU A 133 11.85 10.77 1.96
C LEU A 133 12.99 10.33 1.02
N VAL A 134 12.69 9.82 -0.20
CA VAL A 134 13.75 9.42 -1.13
C VAL A 134 14.31 10.59 -1.93
N ARG A 135 13.59 11.72 -2.01
CA ARG A 135 14.01 12.92 -2.78
C ARG A 135 14.68 14.01 -1.95
N CYS A 136 14.76 13.87 -0.62
CA CYS A 136 15.44 14.85 0.21
C CYS A 136 16.96 14.86 -0.08
N GLU A 137 17.53 16.04 -0.39
CA GLU A 137 18.96 16.25 -0.72
C GLU A 137 19.67 17.24 0.24
N CYS A 138 19.08 17.56 1.40
CA CYS A 138 19.67 18.51 2.34
C CYS A 138 20.93 17.97 3.06
N ILE A 139 21.67 18.85 3.74
CA ILE A 139 22.92 18.48 4.42
C ILE A 139 22.75 17.36 5.46
N HIS A 140 21.64 17.34 6.18
CA HIS A 140 21.37 16.32 7.21
C HIS A 140 21.24 14.91 6.61
N CYS A 141 20.69 14.80 5.41
CA CYS A 141 20.48 13.51 4.74
C CYS A 141 21.66 13.06 3.87
N SER A 142 22.69 13.91 3.72
CA SER A 142 23.93 13.57 2.98
C SER A 142 24.70 12.39 3.59
N SER A 143 24.48 12.13 4.88
CA SER A 143 25.09 11.03 5.64
C SER A 143 24.34 9.70 5.53
N ILE A 144 23.14 9.68 4.93
CA ILE A 144 22.30 8.48 4.84
C ILE A 144 21.98 8.14 3.38
N ASP A 145 22.43 6.95 2.95
CA ASP A 145 22.17 6.48 1.59
C ASP A 145 20.70 6.03 1.41
N GLY A 146 20.27 5.90 0.15
CA GLY A 146 18.90 5.53 -0.19
C GLY A 146 18.51 4.12 0.28
N LEU A 147 19.47 3.20 0.47
CA LEU A 147 19.22 1.87 1.01
C LEU A 147 18.91 1.95 2.51
N THR A 148 19.67 2.77 3.24
CA THR A 148 19.52 3.02 4.67
C THR A 148 18.21 3.72 4.96
N ARG A 149 17.80 4.71 4.16
CA ARG A 149 16.50 5.38 4.27
C ARG A 149 15.33 4.38 4.23
N ARG A 150 15.33 3.49 3.23
CA ARG A 150 14.30 2.46 3.05
C ARG A 150 14.30 1.43 4.17
N ARG A 151 15.46 1.09 4.70
CA ARG A 151 15.57 0.20 5.87
C ARG A 151 15.06 0.85 7.16
N LYS A 152 15.33 2.14 7.38
CA LYS A 152 14.75 2.89 8.51
C LYS A 152 13.21 2.91 8.46
N VAL A 153 12.62 2.99 7.26
CA VAL A 153 11.16 2.86 7.08
C VAL A 153 10.66 1.52 7.63
N ILE A 154 11.27 0.41 7.21
CA ILE A 154 10.83 -0.92 7.63
C ILE A 154 11.03 -1.09 9.13
N GLU A 155 12.17 -0.63 9.66
CA GLU A 155 12.47 -0.67 11.10
C GLU A 155 11.45 0.13 11.91
N LEU A 156 11.09 1.35 11.49
CA LEU A 156 10.04 2.15 12.12
C LEU A 156 8.71 1.41 12.13
N LEU A 157 8.27 0.92 10.96
CA LEU A 157 6.95 0.29 10.83
C LEU A 157 6.86 -1.03 11.60
N GLU A 158 7.87 -1.88 11.51
CA GLU A 158 7.92 -3.13 12.27
C GLU A 158 7.98 -2.86 13.79
N SER A 159 8.82 -1.92 14.23
CA SER A 159 8.95 -1.61 15.66
C SER A 159 7.68 -0.99 16.24
N VAL A 160 7.15 0.06 15.60
CA VAL A 160 6.02 0.83 16.15
C VAL A 160 4.70 0.14 15.86
N VAL A 161 4.38 -0.16 14.60
CA VAL A 161 3.05 -0.72 14.25
C VAL A 161 2.94 -2.17 14.75
N CYS A 162 3.94 -3.00 14.45
CA CYS A 162 3.85 -4.43 14.74
C CYS A 162 4.22 -4.76 16.19
N ARG A 163 5.43 -4.41 16.64
CA ARG A 163 5.95 -4.88 17.94
C ARG A 163 5.37 -4.10 19.12
N GLU A 164 5.38 -2.78 19.05
CA GLU A 164 4.91 -1.91 20.12
C GLU A 164 3.38 -1.90 20.19
N MET A 165 2.70 -1.59 19.09
CA MET A 165 1.24 -1.44 19.07
C MET A 165 0.49 -2.75 18.79
N GLY A 166 1.18 -3.84 18.48
CA GLY A 166 0.57 -5.16 18.28
C GLY A 166 -0.30 -5.27 17.03
N LYS A 167 -0.24 -4.31 16.12
CA LYS A 167 -1.06 -4.25 14.89
C LYS A 167 -0.36 -4.91 13.71
N ARG A 168 -1.10 -5.04 12.61
CA ARG A 168 -0.53 -5.46 11.33
C ARG A 168 -0.09 -4.24 10.52
N CYS A 169 0.93 -4.41 9.69
CA CYS A 169 1.43 -3.36 8.82
C CYS A 169 1.62 -3.89 7.39
N ILE A 170 1.09 -3.18 6.40
CA ILE A 170 1.37 -3.42 4.99
C ILE A 170 2.23 -2.25 4.47
N LEU A 171 3.43 -2.54 3.98
CA LEU A 171 4.23 -1.57 3.25
C LEU A 171 4.03 -1.77 1.75
N ARG A 172 3.41 -0.79 1.07
CA ARG A 172 3.33 -0.76 -0.39
C ARG A 172 4.70 -0.39 -0.95
N LEU A 173 5.24 -1.23 -1.83
CA LEU A 173 6.61 -1.04 -2.35
C LEU A 173 6.70 -0.09 -3.55
N TRP A 174 5.56 0.39 -4.05
CA TRP A 174 5.48 1.37 -5.14
C TRP A 174 6.21 2.67 -4.79
N ASP A 175 7.08 3.14 -5.69
CA ASP A 175 7.75 4.44 -5.63
C ASP A 175 7.85 5.03 -7.05
N LEU A 176 8.12 6.33 -7.21
CA LEU A 176 8.18 7.00 -8.53
C LEU A 176 9.53 6.85 -9.26
N SER A 177 10.49 6.09 -8.72
CA SER A 177 11.83 5.99 -9.34
C SER A 177 11.90 4.85 -10.35
N GLU A 178 12.46 5.10 -11.54
CA GLU A 178 12.53 4.11 -12.63
C GLU A 178 13.17 2.78 -12.21
N ASP A 179 14.16 2.81 -11.32
CA ASP A 179 14.90 1.65 -10.80
C ASP A 179 14.68 1.42 -9.29
N GLY A 180 13.57 1.93 -8.76
CA GLY A 180 13.20 1.86 -7.37
C GLY A 180 12.90 0.46 -6.83
N VAL A 181 12.45 0.40 -5.57
CA VAL A 181 12.20 -0.90 -4.90
C VAL A 181 11.10 -1.69 -5.58
N HIS A 182 10.17 -0.99 -6.23
CA HIS A 182 9.08 -1.59 -6.98
C HIS A 182 9.56 -2.31 -8.25
N ALA A 183 10.52 -1.71 -8.97
CA ALA A 183 11.00 -2.14 -10.29
C ALA A 183 12.30 -2.95 -10.24
N ASN A 184 13.02 -2.96 -9.12
CA ASN A 184 14.32 -3.60 -9.01
C ASN A 184 14.33 -4.70 -7.95
N ARG A 185 14.13 -5.96 -8.38
CA ARG A 185 14.12 -7.14 -7.48
C ARG A 185 15.39 -7.25 -6.62
N MET A 186 16.56 -6.88 -7.17
CA MET A 186 17.83 -6.99 -6.44
C MET A 186 17.92 -5.95 -5.34
N LEU A 187 17.45 -4.73 -5.61
CA LEU A 187 17.32 -3.69 -4.58
C LEU A 187 16.28 -4.11 -3.53
N GLN A 188 15.14 -4.62 -3.97
CA GLN A 188 14.08 -5.08 -3.07
C GLN A 188 14.57 -6.18 -2.13
N ALA A 189 15.27 -7.19 -2.64
CA ALA A 189 15.91 -8.21 -1.80
C ALA A 189 16.89 -7.57 -0.80
N LYS A 190 17.82 -6.71 -1.25
CA LYS A 190 18.75 -6.00 -0.36
C LYS A 190 18.01 -5.21 0.74
N VAL A 191 16.86 -4.62 0.43
CA VAL A 191 16.03 -3.86 1.37
C VAL A 191 15.30 -4.80 2.33
N LEU A 192 14.75 -5.93 1.89
CA LEU A 192 13.80 -6.74 2.66
C LEU A 192 14.37 -7.99 3.35
N THR A 193 15.51 -8.55 2.90
CA THR A 193 15.99 -9.88 3.35
C THR A 193 16.13 -10.02 4.86
N LYS A 194 16.30 -8.93 5.62
CA LYS A 194 16.40 -8.99 7.09
C LYS A 194 15.05 -9.07 7.83
N TRP A 195 13.92 -8.89 7.14
CA TRP A 195 12.62 -8.60 7.76
C TRP A 195 11.54 -9.67 7.52
N ALA A 196 11.91 -10.95 7.56
CA ALA A 196 10.95 -12.07 7.41
C ALA A 196 10.45 -12.65 8.75
N GLY A 197 10.80 -12.06 9.89
CA GLY A 197 10.59 -12.65 11.21
C GLY A 197 9.25 -12.36 11.88
N ASP A 198 8.60 -11.23 11.56
CA ASP A 198 7.35 -10.82 12.20
C ASP A 198 6.14 -11.13 11.31
N PRO A 199 5.21 -12.03 11.73
CA PRO A 199 4.05 -12.41 10.93
C PRO A 199 2.99 -11.29 10.78
N ARG A 200 3.22 -10.13 11.39
CA ARG A 200 2.34 -8.95 11.29
C ARG A 200 2.82 -7.95 10.24
N PHE A 201 4.04 -8.07 9.74
CA PHE A 201 4.59 -7.19 8.73
C PHE A 201 4.49 -7.82 7.34
N PHE A 202 3.86 -7.10 6.42
CA PHE A 202 3.60 -7.51 5.05
C PHE A 202 4.15 -6.47 4.07
N VAL A 203 4.43 -6.92 2.86
CA VAL A 203 4.67 -6.02 1.73
C VAL A 203 3.65 -6.26 0.64
N SER A 204 3.29 -5.23 -0.12
CA SER A 204 2.50 -5.39 -1.34
C SER A 204 3.29 -4.99 -2.58
N VAL A 205 3.12 -5.79 -3.63
CA VAL A 205 3.73 -5.58 -4.95
C VAL A 205 2.68 -5.63 -6.03
N LYS A 206 2.76 -4.74 -7.02
CA LYS A 206 1.91 -4.81 -8.21
C LYS A 206 2.15 -6.12 -8.95
N HIS A 207 1.11 -6.67 -9.58
CA HIS A 207 1.25 -7.89 -10.39
C HIS A 207 2.17 -7.71 -11.61
N THR A 208 2.30 -6.47 -12.09
CA THR A 208 3.27 -6.04 -13.10
C THR A 208 4.57 -5.57 -12.45
N LEU A 209 5.69 -5.63 -13.19
CA LEU A 209 6.99 -5.09 -12.75
C LEU A 209 6.91 -3.62 -12.30
N THR A 210 6.21 -2.79 -13.07
CA THR A 210 5.99 -1.38 -12.75
C THR A 210 4.49 -1.09 -12.59
N ASP A 211 3.95 -0.11 -13.30
CA ASP A 211 2.64 0.48 -13.04
C ASP A 211 1.53 -0.07 -13.92
N TYR A 212 1.04 -1.27 -13.64
CA TYR A 212 -0.13 -1.94 -14.24
C TYR A 212 -0.23 -1.95 -15.78
N TRP A 213 0.77 -1.42 -16.50
CA TRP A 213 0.78 -1.32 -17.93
C TRP A 213 0.77 -2.71 -18.55
N ARG A 214 -0.09 -2.89 -19.54
CA ARG A 214 -0.26 -4.16 -20.25
C ARG A 214 1.01 -4.71 -20.92
N HIS A 215 1.99 -3.85 -21.21
CA HIS A 215 3.28 -4.26 -21.80
C HIS A 215 4.36 -4.61 -20.76
N GLN A 216 4.03 -4.56 -19.47
CA GLN A 216 4.95 -4.90 -18.40
C GLN A 216 4.88 -6.40 -18.06
N PRO A 217 6.03 -7.03 -17.80
CA PRO A 217 6.07 -8.44 -17.42
C PRO A 217 5.43 -8.66 -16.05
N TRP A 218 5.13 -9.92 -15.75
CA TRP A 218 4.76 -10.32 -14.40
C TRP A 218 5.87 -9.93 -13.43
N ASN A 219 5.52 -9.39 -12.27
CA ASN A 219 6.51 -8.82 -11.37
C ASN A 219 7.51 -9.90 -10.89
N PRO A 220 8.80 -9.81 -11.28
CA PRO A 220 9.78 -10.84 -10.97
C PRO A 220 10.17 -10.84 -9.49
N SER A 221 9.71 -9.86 -8.70
CA SER A 221 9.90 -9.83 -7.25
C SER A 221 8.86 -10.64 -6.46
N ILE A 222 7.79 -11.11 -7.12
CA ILE A 222 6.74 -11.92 -6.47
C ILE A 222 7.29 -13.15 -5.74
N PRO A 223 8.18 -13.98 -6.32
CA PRO A 223 8.71 -15.17 -5.66
C PRO A 223 9.91 -14.88 -4.74
N GLU A 224 10.30 -13.62 -4.53
CA GLU A 224 11.47 -13.29 -3.72
C GLU A 224 11.20 -13.52 -2.21
N GLU A 225 12.24 -13.92 -1.49
CA GLU A 225 12.23 -14.06 -0.03
C GLU A 225 11.98 -12.71 0.68
N GLY A 226 11.60 -12.77 1.96
CA GLY A 226 11.33 -11.60 2.79
C GLY A 226 10.01 -11.70 3.56
N PRO A 227 9.41 -10.55 3.94
CA PRO A 227 8.08 -10.51 4.53
C PRO A 227 7.02 -11.17 3.64
N ALA A 228 5.94 -11.63 4.26
CA ALA A 228 4.80 -12.19 3.53
C ALA A 228 4.20 -11.15 2.56
N ARG A 229 3.81 -11.59 1.36
CA ARG A 229 3.49 -10.69 0.24
C ARG A 229 2.01 -10.68 -0.09
N LEU A 230 1.49 -9.49 -0.38
CA LEU A 230 0.26 -9.28 -1.13
C LEU A 230 0.58 -8.96 -2.58
N ILE A 231 -0.25 -9.44 -3.49
CA ILE A 231 -0.21 -9.02 -4.91
C ILE A 231 -1.31 -7.99 -5.14
N GLU A 232 -0.94 -6.85 -5.71
CA GLU A 232 -1.88 -5.78 -6.09
C GLU A 232 -2.41 -5.98 -7.53
N PHE A 233 -3.73 -5.92 -7.67
CA PHE A 233 -4.47 -6.00 -8.92
C PHE A 233 -5.33 -4.75 -9.10
N GLN A 234 -5.18 -4.08 -10.23
CA GLN A 234 -6.02 -2.93 -10.59
C GLN A 234 -7.11 -3.38 -11.57
N CYS A 235 -8.38 -3.31 -11.14
CA CYS A 235 -9.53 -3.53 -12.00
C CYS A 235 -9.99 -2.23 -12.70
N GLU A 236 -9.44 -1.08 -12.31
CA GLU A 236 -9.82 0.25 -12.84
C GLU A 236 -9.49 0.44 -14.31
N ARG A 237 -8.47 -0.28 -14.77
CA ARG A 237 -7.99 -0.23 -16.16
C ARG A 237 -7.62 1.18 -16.59
N GLU A 238 -6.92 1.88 -15.69
CA GLU A 238 -6.33 3.20 -15.90
C GLU A 238 -5.65 3.32 -17.26
N TYR A 239 -4.81 2.34 -17.58
CA TYR A 239 -4.00 2.35 -18.79
C TYR A 239 -4.67 1.69 -19.99
N GLU A 240 -5.91 1.22 -19.85
CA GLU A 240 -6.69 0.61 -20.93
C GLU A 240 -8.01 1.34 -21.12
N PHE A 241 -7.88 2.62 -21.42
CA PHE A 241 -8.98 3.55 -21.69
C PHE A 241 -9.90 3.74 -20.48
N ILE A 242 -9.37 3.70 -19.25
CA ILE A 242 -10.15 4.02 -18.04
C ILE A 242 -11.39 3.09 -17.98
N GLY A 243 -11.21 1.82 -18.35
CA GLY A 243 -12.28 0.83 -18.38
C GLY A 243 -13.37 1.04 -19.45
N MET A 244 -13.22 1.98 -20.40
CA MET A 244 -14.20 2.22 -21.48
C MET A 244 -14.39 1.02 -22.41
N VAL A 245 -13.43 0.09 -22.46
CA VAL A 245 -13.52 -1.12 -23.27
C VAL A 245 -13.56 -2.36 -22.38
N PRO A 246 -14.39 -3.37 -22.71
CA PRO A 246 -14.39 -4.63 -21.99
C PRO A 246 -12.99 -5.25 -22.01
N ASN A 247 -12.42 -5.43 -20.82
CA ASN A 247 -11.04 -5.90 -20.69
C ASN A 247 -10.89 -6.81 -19.47
N TRP A 248 -11.15 -8.10 -19.69
CA TRP A 248 -11.12 -9.14 -18.67
C TRP A 248 -9.71 -9.71 -18.49
N MET A 249 -9.07 -9.46 -17.34
CA MET A 249 -7.69 -9.87 -17.05
C MET A 249 -7.54 -11.25 -16.40
N GLY A 250 -8.64 -11.94 -16.11
CA GLY A 250 -8.57 -13.24 -15.44
C GLY A 250 -7.56 -14.21 -16.09
N PRO A 251 -7.56 -14.38 -17.42
CA PRO A 251 -6.58 -15.21 -18.11
C PRO A 251 -5.14 -14.74 -17.91
N GLU A 252 -4.88 -13.44 -18.02
CA GLU A 252 -3.56 -12.81 -17.93
C GLU A 252 -3.01 -12.86 -16.49
N TRP A 253 -3.83 -12.57 -15.48
CA TRP A 253 -3.44 -12.71 -14.08
C TRP A 253 -3.23 -14.17 -13.69
N SER A 254 -3.99 -15.10 -14.28
CA SER A 254 -3.83 -16.52 -14.02
C SER A 254 -2.59 -17.09 -14.71
N GLN A 255 -2.35 -16.76 -15.98
CA GLN A 255 -1.40 -17.47 -16.84
C GLN A 255 -0.19 -16.62 -17.25
N GLY A 256 -0.14 -15.34 -16.90
CA GLY A 256 0.92 -14.41 -17.30
C GLY A 256 0.52 -13.50 -18.48
N PRO A 257 1.14 -12.32 -18.61
CA PRO A 257 0.86 -11.34 -19.66
C PRO A 257 1.24 -11.85 -21.06
N ILE A 258 0.29 -11.78 -22.00
CA ILE A 258 0.47 -12.33 -23.35
C ILE A 258 1.39 -11.43 -24.20
N GLU A 259 1.35 -10.12 -23.98
CA GLU A 259 2.12 -9.10 -24.67
C GLU A 259 3.62 -9.24 -24.41
N CYS A 260 3.98 -9.81 -23.26
CA CYS A 260 5.36 -10.09 -22.87
C CYS A 260 5.80 -11.51 -23.27
N GLY A 261 4.92 -12.31 -23.88
CA GLY A 261 5.20 -13.70 -24.23
C GLY A 261 5.27 -14.66 -23.03
N GLU A 262 4.67 -14.30 -21.89
CA GLU A 262 4.82 -15.05 -20.63
C GLU A 262 3.68 -16.02 -20.34
N ARG A 263 2.71 -16.15 -21.25
CA ARG A 263 1.55 -17.03 -21.06
C ARG A 263 1.97 -18.48 -20.82
N GLY A 264 1.53 -19.04 -19.69
CA GLY A 264 1.86 -20.39 -19.23
C GLY A 264 3.17 -20.47 -18.43
N TRP A 265 3.90 -19.36 -18.26
CA TRP A 265 5.19 -19.31 -17.57
C TRP A 265 5.13 -18.49 -16.28
N THR A 266 4.33 -17.42 -16.27
CA THR A 266 4.14 -16.54 -15.10
C THR A 266 2.66 -16.49 -14.69
N GLY A 267 2.24 -15.47 -13.94
CA GLY A 267 0.88 -15.40 -13.38
C GLY A 267 0.66 -16.32 -12.18
N LEU A 268 -0.49 -16.17 -11.54
CA LEU A 268 -0.83 -16.87 -10.29
C LEU A 268 -0.79 -18.40 -10.40
N ALA A 269 -1.03 -18.97 -11.59
CA ALA A 269 -0.95 -20.41 -11.77
C ALA A 269 0.48 -20.94 -11.62
N ASN A 270 1.49 -20.15 -12.04
CA ASN A 270 2.86 -20.61 -12.24
C ASN A 270 3.87 -19.96 -11.27
N VAL A 271 3.71 -18.68 -10.94
CA VAL A 271 4.63 -17.92 -10.08
C VAL A 271 3.84 -17.22 -8.98
N ARG A 272 4.07 -17.66 -7.73
CA ARG A 272 3.38 -17.17 -6.53
C ARG A 272 4.41 -16.72 -5.48
N PRO A 273 4.01 -15.88 -4.51
CA PRO A 273 4.85 -15.62 -3.37
C PRO A 273 5.20 -16.90 -2.60
N LEU A 274 6.40 -16.95 -2.05
CA LEU A 274 6.82 -18.02 -1.14
C LEU A 274 5.94 -18.04 0.12
N ASP A 275 5.67 -16.85 0.66
CA ASP A 275 4.68 -16.63 1.72
C ASP A 275 3.60 -15.66 1.21
N TRP A 276 2.45 -16.23 0.82
CA TRP A 276 1.38 -15.50 0.17
C TRP A 276 0.30 -15.09 1.17
N ALA A 277 0.38 -13.82 1.61
CA ALA A 277 -0.54 -13.24 2.58
C ALA A 277 -1.93 -12.94 2.00
N GLY A 278 -2.01 -12.58 0.72
CA GLY A 278 -3.28 -12.34 0.05
C GLY A 278 -3.21 -11.48 -1.21
N SER A 279 -4.32 -10.85 -1.53
CA SER A 279 -4.48 -9.99 -2.69
C SER A 279 -5.04 -8.64 -2.27
N TRP A 280 -4.41 -7.60 -2.78
CA TRP A 280 -4.88 -6.22 -2.73
C TRP A 280 -5.57 -5.93 -4.06
N ILE A 281 -6.83 -5.54 -4.02
CA ILE A 281 -7.65 -5.41 -5.22
C ILE A 281 -8.22 -4.00 -5.22
N ILE A 282 -7.99 -3.30 -6.31
CA ILE A 282 -8.66 -2.04 -6.62
C ILE A 282 -9.87 -2.41 -7.48
N PRO A 283 -11.09 -2.55 -6.90
CA PRO A 283 -12.18 -3.26 -7.53
C PRO A 283 -13.04 -2.38 -8.45
N LEU A 284 -12.81 -1.07 -8.42
CA LEU A 284 -13.49 -0.12 -9.29
C LEU A 284 -13.06 -0.32 -10.75
N GLY A 285 -13.97 0.00 -11.67
CA GLY A 285 -13.67 0.25 -13.08
C GLY A 285 -13.63 1.76 -13.30
N GLY A 286 -12.71 2.25 -14.12
CA GLY A 286 -12.51 3.68 -14.35
C GLY A 286 -11.31 4.21 -13.57
N GLY A 287 -10.16 4.33 -14.25
CA GLY A 287 -8.93 4.90 -13.68
C GLY A 287 -8.98 6.41 -13.42
N TRP A 288 -7.79 7.00 -13.32
CA TRP A 288 -7.54 8.37 -12.89
C TRP A 288 -8.13 9.47 -13.79
#